data_AF-A0A3D2TJ58-F1
#
_entry.id   AF-A0A3D2TJ58-F1
#
_cell.length_a   1.000
_cell.length_b   1.000
_cell.length_c   1.000
_cell.angle_alpha   90.00
_cell.angle_beta   90.00
_cell.angle_gamma   90.00
#
_symmetry.space_group_name_H-M   'P 1'
#
loop_
_entity.id
_entity.type
_entity.pdbx_description
1 polymer ?
#
loop_
_entity_poly.entity_id
_entity_poly.type
_entity_poly.pdbx_seq_one_letter_code
_entity_poly.pdbx_strand_id
1 'polypeptide(L)' 'MKVATLTTNKGDIRLELFDDKTPKTVANFEKLANDGFYDGLSFHRVIDDFM' A
#
# COMPACT_ATOMS: atom_id res chain seq x y z
N MET A 1 -9.98 12.16 0.07
CA MET A 1 -9.62 11.11 -0.90
C MET A 1 -8.12 11.07 -1.02
N LYS A 2 -7.50 10.05 -0.41
CA LYS A 2 -6.04 9.87 -0.43
C LYS A 2 -5.69 8.78 -1.44
N VAL A 3 -4.56 8.94 -2.12
CA VAL A 3 -4.04 7.97 -3.10
C VAL A 3 -2.62 7.62 -2.71
N ALA A 4 -2.31 6.33 -2.70
CA ALA A 4 -0.94 5.83 -2.57
C ALA A 4 -0.49 5.19 -3.88
N THR A 5 0.78 5.37 -4.23
CA THR A 5 1.39 4.71 -5.39
C THR A 5 2.52 3.81 -4.90
N LEU A 6 2.43 2.51 -5.19
CA LEU A 6 3.47 1.54 -4.90
C LEU A 6 4.26 1.31 -6.19
N THR A 7 5.50 1.77 -6.22
CA THR A 7 6.41 1.50 -7.34
C THR A 7 7.10 0.17 -7.11
N THR A 8 6.82 -0.79 -7.99
CA THR A 8 7.42 -2.14 -7.96
C THR A 8 8.28 -2.38 -9.19
N ASN A 9 9.08 -3.43 -9.19
CA ASN A 9 9.79 -3.89 -10.39
C ASN A 9 8.88 -4.41 -11.51
N LYS A 10 7.57 -4.56 -11.25
CA LYS A 10 6.55 -4.94 -12.23
C LYS A 10 5.68 -3.75 -12.69
N GLY A 11 5.98 -2.54 -12.21
CA GLY A 11 5.24 -1.32 -12.52
C GLY A 11 4.58 -0.70 -11.29
N ASP A 12 3.84 0.38 -11.54
CA ASP A 12 3.16 1.14 -10.50
C ASP A 12 1.76 0.58 -10.20
N ILE A 13 1.45 0.44 -8.92
CA ILE A 13 0.11 0.10 -8.43
C ILE A 13 -0.45 1.32 -7.70
N ARG A 14 -1.61 1.81 -8.15
CA ARG A 14 -2.29 2.95 -7.53
C ARG A 14 -3.44 2.47 -6.66
N LEU A 15 -3.45 2.89 -5.40
CA LEU A 15 -4.46 2.55 -4.40
C LEU A 15 -5.24 3.79 -4.01
N GLU A 16 -6.58 3.70 -4.03
CA GLU A 16 -7.46 4.66 -3.37
C GLU A 16 -7.64 4.25 -1.91
N LEU A 17 -7.48 5.20 -0.98
CA LEU A 17 -7.61 4.96 0.45
C LEU A 17 -8.90 5.62 0.96
N PHE A 18 -9.73 4.81 1.63
CA PHE A 18 -11.02 5.21 2.22
C PHE A 18 -10.83 5.62 3.69
N ASP A 19 -10.25 6.80 3.91
CA ASP A 19 -9.98 7.36 5.23
C ASP A 19 -11.24 7.74 6.00
N ASP A 20 -12.32 8.03 5.29
CA ASP A 20 -13.67 8.23 5.84
C ASP A 20 -14.24 6.96 6.50
N LYS A 21 -13.92 5.78 5.96
CA LYS A 21 -14.43 4.50 6.47
C LYS A 21 -13.51 3.85 7.48
N THR A 22 -12.18 3.95 7.27
CA THR A 22 -11.17 3.27 8.09
C THR A 22 -10.03 4.19 8.52
N PRO A 23 -10.33 5.28 9.26
CA PRO A 23 -9.38 6.38 9.49
C PRO A 23 -8.07 5.93 10.17
N LYS A 24 -8.15 5.04 11.16
CA LYS A 24 -6.96 4.54 11.87
C LYS A 24 -6.07 3.67 10.98
N THR A 25 -6.67 2.84 10.12
CA THR A 25 -5.93 1.96 9.21
C THR A 25 -5.20 2.79 8.16
N VAL A 26 -5.89 3.75 7.55
CA VAL A 26 -5.29 4.65 6.56
C VAL A 26 -4.18 5.49 7.19
N ALA A 27 -4.40 6.07 8.37
CA ALA A 27 -3.38 6.86 9.05
C ALA A 27 -2.12 6.04 9.40
N ASN A 28 -2.28 4.79 9.84
CA ASN A 28 -1.14 3.92 10.13
C ASN A 28 -0.37 3.54 8.87
N PHE A 29 -1.07 3.16 7.79
CA PHE A 29 -0.45 2.83 6.52
C PHE A 29 0.30 4.03 5.93
N GLU A 30 -0.33 5.20 5.90
CA GLU A 30 0.26 6.46 5.40
C GLU A 30 1.53 6.83 6.18
N LYS A 31 1.49 6.72 7.51
CA LYS A 31 2.67 6.96 8.35
C LYS A 31 3.82 6.02 7.96
N LEU A 32 3.59 4.71 7.94
CA LEU A 32 4.62 3.72 7.61
C LEU A 32 5.17 3.92 6.18
N ALA A 33 4.30 4.21 5.21
CA ALA A 33 4.70 4.47 3.84
C ALA A 33 5.61 5.71 3.72
N ASN A 34 5.23 6.83 4.38
CA ASN A 34 6.02 8.05 4.34
C ASN A 34 7.33 7.96 5.13
N ASP A 35 7.40 7.07 6.13
CA ASP A 35 8.62 6.75 6.88
C ASP A 35 9.55 5.79 6.11
N GLY A 36 9.19 5.37 4.89
CA GLY A 36 9.98 4.45 4.05
C GLY A 36 9.97 2.99 4.53
N PHE A 37 9.04 2.63 5.43
CA PHE A 37 9.00 1.30 6.06
C PHE A 37 8.81 0.17 5.04
N TYR A 38 8.08 0.43 3.95
CA TYR A 38 7.77 -0.57 2.92
C TYR A 38 8.83 -0.63 1.81
N ASP A 39 9.82 0.24 1.82
CA ASP A 39 10.82 0.33 0.75
C ASP A 39 11.71 -0.91 0.74
N GLY A 40 11.87 -1.51 -0.45
CA GLY A 40 12.67 -2.72 -0.65
C GLY A 40 12.01 -4.01 -0.15
N LEU A 41 10.80 -3.97 0.42
CA LEU A 41 10.06 -5.17 0.77
C LEU A 41 9.52 -5.87 -0.49
N SER A 42 9.34 -7.19 -0.38
CA SER A 42 8.76 -8.02 -1.44
C SER A 42 7.41 -8.58 -1.04
N PHE A 43 6.56 -8.82 -2.04
CA PHE A 43 5.35 -9.63 -1.87
C PHE A 43 5.77 -11.10 -1.74
N HIS A 44 6.01 -11.54 -0.51
CA HIS A 44 6.51 -12.89 -0.22
C HIS A 44 5.49 -14.02 -0.49
N ARG A 45 4.22 -13.67 -0.71
CA ARG A 45 3.13 -14.62 -0.98
C ARG A 45 2.33 -14.13 -2.18
N VAL A 46 2.30 -14.95 -3.22
CA VAL A 46 1.52 -14.75 -4.45
C VAL A 46 0.88 -16.09 -4.81
N ILE A 47 -0.44 -16.14 -4.87
CA ILE A 47 -1.22 -17.33 -5.23
C ILE A 47 -2.15 -16.94 -6.36
N ASP A 48 -1.97 -17.60 -7.49
CA ASP A 48 -2.80 -17.39 -8.67
C ASP A 48 -4.28 -17.64 -8.37
N ASP A 49 -5.15 -16.80 -8.94
CA ASP A 49 -6.59 -16.74 -8.63
C ASP A 49 -6.95 -16.53 -7.14
N PHE A 50 -6.01 -16.08 -6.31
CA PHE A 50 -6.27 -15.73 -4.92
C PHE A 50 -5.57 -14.42 -4.48
N MET A 51 -4.52 -14.48 -3.65
CA MET A 51 -3.87 -13.26 -3.09
C MET A 51 -2.49 -13.07 -3.67
#